data_AF-A0A2K3K9Y7-F1
#
_entry.id   AF-A0A2K3K9Y7-F1
#
_cell.length_a   1.000
_cell.length_b   1.000
_cell.length_c   1.000
_cell.angle_alpha   90.00
_cell.angle_beta   90.00
_cell.angle_gamma   90.00
#
_symmetry.space_group_name_H-M   'P 1'
#
loop_
_entity.id
_entity.type
_entity.pdbx_description
1 polymer ?
#
loop_
_entity_poly.entity_id
_entity_poly.type
_entity_poly.pdbx_seq_one_letter_code
_entity_poly.pdbx_strand_id
1 'polypeptide(L)'
;GVVQGWAALIMGVCSGSIPWFTMMVIHKRSKLLQKVDDTMAVLHTHAIAGSLGGILTGLFAEPNLNALFYGAYNKYVGLFYGLHMKKASIGFRQIGIQLIGILFVIFVNVVSTSLICLFIRLFVPLRMSEEDMEIGDEAAHGEEAYAIWGQGDKLENSSSKYGSSLYEDVEVAATTKNKRGSQIEMM
;
A
#
# COMPACT_ATOMS: atom_id res chain seq x y z
N GLY A 1 -21.87 13.60 -1.76
CA GLY A 1 -22.80 14.49 -2.47
C GLY A 1 -24.25 14.06 -2.33
N VAL A 2 -24.57 12.81 -2.69
CA VAL A 2 -25.95 12.35 -2.87
C VAL A 2 -26.51 11.53 -1.70
N VAL A 3 -25.78 11.44 -0.59
CA VAL A 3 -26.14 10.64 0.59
C VAL A 3 -26.16 11.54 1.84
N GLN A 4 -26.95 11.16 2.83
CA GLN A 4 -27.02 11.85 4.12
C GLN A 4 -25.75 11.65 4.95
N GLY A 5 -25.47 12.56 5.89
CA GLY A 5 -24.26 12.53 6.72
C GLY A 5 -24.09 11.24 7.54
N TRP A 6 -25.17 10.73 8.13
CA TRP A 6 -25.14 9.46 8.88
C TRP A 6 -24.82 8.26 7.97
N ALA A 7 -25.32 8.26 6.74
CA ALA A 7 -25.04 7.21 5.77
C ALA A 7 -23.58 7.30 5.29
N ALA A 8 -23.04 8.52 5.14
CA ALA A 8 -21.64 8.74 4.81
C ALA A 8 -20.69 8.17 5.88
N LEU A 9 -21.05 8.24 7.17
CA LEU A 9 -20.28 7.60 8.25
C LEU A 9 -20.22 6.08 8.07
N ILE A 10 -21.36 5.44 7.81
CA ILE A 10 -21.42 3.99 7.54
C ILE A 10 -20.59 3.64 6.31
N MET A 11 -20.75 4.40 5.22
CA MET A 11 -19.97 4.21 3.99
C MET A 11 -18.46 4.35 4.26
N GLY A 12 -18.04 5.29 5.09
CA GLY A 12 -16.64 5.46 5.49
C GLY A 12 -16.09 4.25 6.26
N VAL A 13 -16.83 3.77 7.27
CA VAL A 13 -16.45 2.56 8.03
C VAL A 13 -16.33 1.35 7.12
N CYS A 14 -17.30 1.14 6.22
CA CYS A 14 -17.25 0.06 5.23
C CYS A 14 -16.05 0.21 4.28
N SER A 15 -15.78 1.43 3.81
CA SER A 15 -14.67 1.72 2.88
C SER A 15 -13.30 1.57 3.50
N GLY A 16 -13.15 1.69 4.82
CA GLY A 16 -11.90 1.34 5.50
C GLY A 16 -11.78 -0.17 5.75
N SER A 17 -12.84 -0.77 6.30
CA SER A 17 -12.80 -2.16 6.79
C SER A 17 -12.80 -3.21 5.68
N ILE A 18 -13.61 -3.04 4.63
CA ILE A 18 -13.77 -4.05 3.57
C ILE A 18 -12.51 -4.13 2.70
N PRO A 19 -11.96 -3.02 2.15
CA PRO A 19 -10.69 -3.07 1.43
C PRO A 19 -9.55 -3.66 2.26
N TRP A 20 -9.43 -3.25 3.54
CA TRP A 20 -8.44 -3.83 4.45
C TRP A 20 -8.61 -5.35 4.59
N PHE A 21 -9.83 -5.82 4.82
CA PHE A 21 -10.13 -7.25 4.94
C PHE A 21 -9.80 -8.00 3.64
N THR A 22 -10.18 -7.45 2.49
CA THR A 22 -9.91 -8.09 1.20
C THR A 22 -8.41 -8.20 0.93
N MET A 23 -7.63 -7.17 1.28
CA MET A 23 -6.19 -7.14 1.11
C MET A 23 -5.46 -8.04 2.12
N MET A 24 -5.84 -8.02 3.40
CA MET A 24 -5.11 -8.72 4.45
C MET A 24 -5.51 -10.18 4.63
N VAL A 25 -6.77 -10.51 4.34
CA VAL A 25 -7.32 -11.85 4.58
C VAL A 25 -7.60 -12.57 3.27
N ILE A 26 -8.41 -11.99 2.38
CA ILE A 26 -8.85 -12.68 1.17
C ILE A 26 -7.69 -12.89 0.20
N HIS A 27 -6.89 -11.85 -0.05
CA HIS A 27 -5.72 -11.93 -0.93
C HIS A 27 -4.78 -13.06 -0.50
N LYS A 28 -4.46 -13.15 0.81
CA LYS A 28 -3.57 -14.19 1.35
C LYS A 28 -4.15 -15.61 1.32
N ARG A 29 -5.48 -15.77 1.22
CA ARG A 29 -6.15 -17.07 1.18
C ARG A 29 -6.46 -17.55 -0.23
N SER A 30 -6.50 -16.64 -1.20
CA SER A 30 -6.89 -16.94 -2.58
C SER A 30 -5.67 -17.18 -3.45
N LYS A 31 -5.53 -18.42 -3.95
CA LYS A 31 -4.47 -18.77 -4.93
C LYS A 31 -4.57 -17.97 -6.23
N LEU A 32 -5.76 -17.47 -6.58
CA LEU A 32 -5.94 -16.64 -7.78
C LEU A 32 -5.40 -15.23 -7.55
N LEU A 33 -5.73 -14.61 -6.41
CA LEU A 33 -5.27 -13.25 -6.10
C LEU A 33 -3.77 -13.20 -5.84
N GLN A 34 -3.19 -14.27 -5.30
CA GLN A 34 -1.72 -14.39 -5.14
C GLN A 34 -0.95 -14.45 -6.46
N LYS A 35 -1.61 -14.78 -7.58
CA LYS A 35 -0.97 -14.69 -8.91
C LYS A 35 -1.00 -13.28 -9.48
N VAL A 36 -1.78 -12.39 -8.88
CA VAL A 36 -1.88 -10.99 -9.29
C VAL A 36 -0.86 -10.21 -8.48
N ASP A 37 0.20 -9.76 -9.16
CA ASP A 37 1.21 -8.90 -8.57
C ASP A 37 0.69 -7.46 -8.47
N ASP A 38 0.01 -7.16 -7.36
CA ASP A 38 -0.56 -5.85 -7.04
C ASP A 38 0.27 -5.16 -5.94
N THR A 39 1.46 -4.68 -6.33
CA THR A 39 2.50 -4.14 -5.43
C THR A 39 1.99 -3.03 -4.51
N MET A 40 1.10 -2.17 -5.00
CA MET A 40 0.52 -1.05 -4.25
C MET A 40 -0.89 -1.34 -3.70
N ALA A 41 -1.37 -2.58 -3.79
CA ALA A 41 -2.73 -2.98 -3.40
C ALA A 41 -3.85 -2.11 -4.04
N VAL A 42 -3.65 -1.68 -5.28
CA VAL A 42 -4.57 -0.77 -6.01
C VAL A 42 -5.90 -1.47 -6.28
N LEU A 43 -5.91 -2.77 -6.56
CA LEU A 43 -7.15 -3.53 -6.77
C LEU A 43 -8.06 -3.42 -5.53
N HIS A 44 -7.49 -3.57 -4.34
CA HIS A 44 -8.23 -3.57 -3.10
C HIS A 44 -8.67 -2.16 -2.69
N THR A 45 -7.72 -1.23 -2.71
CA THR A 45 -7.93 0.14 -2.23
C THR A 45 -8.74 1.01 -3.20
N HIS A 46 -8.75 0.70 -4.49
CA HIS A 46 -9.46 1.48 -5.52
C HIS A 46 -10.60 0.69 -6.16
N ALA A 47 -10.35 -0.48 -6.74
CA ALA A 47 -11.39 -1.19 -7.49
C ALA A 47 -12.48 -1.77 -6.58
N ILE A 48 -12.09 -2.44 -5.49
CA ILE A 48 -13.04 -2.97 -4.50
C ILE A 48 -13.71 -1.83 -3.73
N ALA A 49 -12.94 -0.87 -3.23
CA ALA A 49 -13.48 0.29 -2.51
C ALA A 49 -14.44 1.12 -3.37
N GLY A 50 -14.09 1.37 -4.64
CA GLY A 50 -14.91 2.09 -5.60
C GLY A 50 -16.21 1.35 -5.94
N SER A 51 -16.12 0.04 -6.19
CA SER A 51 -17.30 -0.81 -6.43
C SER A 51 -18.24 -0.82 -5.22
N LEU A 52 -17.67 -0.94 -4.02
CA LEU A 52 -18.42 -0.83 -2.76
C LEU A 52 -19.10 0.53 -2.64
N GLY A 53 -18.41 1.63 -2.94
CA GLY A 53 -19.00 2.97 -2.96
C GLY A 53 -20.18 3.11 -3.92
N GLY A 54 -20.09 2.52 -5.12
CA GLY A 54 -21.20 2.46 -6.09
C GLY A 54 -22.40 1.67 -5.57
N ILE A 55 -22.17 0.48 -5.00
CA ILE A 55 -23.22 -0.36 -4.40
C ILE A 55 -23.91 0.36 -3.24
N LEU A 56 -23.13 0.94 -2.32
CA LEU A 56 -23.66 1.67 -1.17
C LEU A 56 -24.40 2.94 -1.61
N THR A 57 -23.95 3.63 -2.66
CA THR A 57 -24.71 4.72 -3.29
C THR A 57 -26.05 4.22 -3.83
N GLY A 58 -26.08 3.03 -4.44
CA GLY A 58 -27.32 2.39 -4.87
C GLY A 58 -28.29 2.09 -3.73
N LEU A 59 -27.81 1.93 -2.49
CA LEU A 59 -28.65 1.71 -1.30
C LEU A 59 -29.10 3.04 -0.66
N PHE A 60 -28.17 3.99 -0.51
CA PHE A 60 -28.33 5.19 0.33
C PHE A 60 -28.57 6.50 -0.44
N ALA A 61 -28.63 6.50 -1.77
CA ALA A 61 -28.89 7.70 -2.56
C ALA A 61 -30.20 8.40 -2.11
N GLU A 62 -30.09 9.62 -1.62
CA GLU A 62 -31.22 10.36 -1.05
C GLU A 62 -31.93 11.21 -2.13
N PRO A 63 -33.27 11.17 -2.23
CA PRO A 63 -34.00 11.82 -3.32
C PRO A 63 -33.83 13.35 -3.42
N ASN A 64 -33.85 14.07 -2.30
CA ASN A 64 -33.77 15.54 -2.29
C ASN A 64 -32.38 16.03 -2.66
N LEU A 65 -31.32 15.38 -2.14
CA LEU A 65 -29.94 15.65 -2.51
C LEU A 65 -29.70 15.33 -3.99
N ASN A 66 -30.21 14.20 -4.49
CA ASN A 66 -30.11 13.90 -5.92
C ASN A 66 -30.85 14.92 -6.79
N ALA A 67 -32.01 15.40 -6.36
CA ALA A 67 -32.73 16.45 -7.07
C ALA A 67 -31.95 17.78 -7.09
N LEU A 68 -31.27 18.12 -5.99
CA LEU A 68 -30.42 19.30 -5.89
C LEU A 68 -29.25 19.26 -6.89
N PHE A 69 -28.59 18.10 -7.04
CA PHE A 69 -27.42 17.96 -7.92
C PHE A 69 -27.76 17.64 -9.38
N TYR A 70 -28.84 16.92 -9.65
CA TYR A 70 -29.17 16.41 -10.99
C TYR A 70 -30.48 16.96 -11.58
N GLY A 71 -31.20 17.84 -10.87
CA GLY A 71 -32.43 18.48 -11.34
C GLY A 71 -33.62 17.54 -11.56
N ALA A 72 -33.52 16.26 -11.17
CA ALA A 72 -34.53 15.24 -11.42
C ALA A 72 -34.98 14.57 -10.12
N TYR A 73 -36.13 14.99 -9.59
CA TYR A 73 -36.73 14.35 -8.42
C TYR A 73 -37.23 12.94 -8.75
N ASN A 74 -37.10 12.00 -7.80
CA ASN A 74 -37.50 10.59 -7.94
C ASN A 74 -36.83 9.77 -9.06
N LYS A 75 -35.82 10.29 -9.74
CA LYS A 75 -35.10 9.54 -10.79
C LYS A 75 -33.99 8.67 -10.22
N TYR A 76 -33.17 9.26 -9.34
CA TYR A 76 -32.03 8.61 -8.70
C TYR A 76 -32.33 8.46 -7.21
N VAL A 77 -32.86 7.30 -6.83
CA VAL A 77 -33.30 7.03 -5.46
C VAL A 77 -32.71 5.70 -5.03
N GLY A 78 -31.98 5.71 -3.91
CA GLY A 78 -31.39 4.51 -3.33
C GLY A 78 -32.45 3.55 -2.82
N LEU A 79 -32.12 2.26 -2.73
CA LEU A 79 -33.06 1.22 -2.37
C LEU A 79 -33.79 1.48 -1.05
N PHE A 80 -33.11 1.94 -0.01
CA PHE A 80 -33.73 2.17 1.30
C PHE A 80 -34.76 3.30 1.26
N TYR A 81 -34.45 4.38 0.56
CA TYR A 81 -35.40 5.47 0.34
C TYR A 81 -36.56 5.03 -0.57
N GLY A 82 -36.28 4.24 -1.62
CA GLY A 82 -37.30 3.68 -2.51
C GLY A 82 -38.29 2.80 -1.75
N LEU A 83 -37.83 1.97 -0.83
CA LEU A 83 -38.68 1.15 0.04
C LEU A 83 -39.54 2.02 0.98
N HIS A 84 -38.93 3.01 1.63
CA HIS A 84 -39.64 3.95 2.50
C HIS A 84 -40.75 4.73 1.76
N MET A 85 -40.49 5.10 0.51
CA MET A 85 -41.45 5.80 -0.36
C MET A 85 -42.49 4.87 -1.01
N LYS A 86 -42.52 3.57 -0.67
CA LYS A 86 -43.35 2.53 -1.33
C LYS A 86 -43.14 2.44 -2.84
N LYS A 87 -41.94 2.78 -3.31
CA LYS A 87 -41.48 2.74 -4.72
C LYS A 87 -40.22 1.90 -4.86
N ALA A 88 -40.29 0.66 -4.38
CA ALA A 88 -39.15 -0.27 -4.38
C ALA A 88 -38.52 -0.47 -5.77
N SER A 89 -39.34 -0.45 -6.83
CA SER A 89 -38.88 -0.59 -8.22
C SER A 89 -37.85 0.45 -8.63
N ILE A 90 -37.99 1.71 -8.15
CA ILE A 90 -37.03 2.78 -8.42
C ILE A 90 -35.70 2.49 -7.70
N GLY A 91 -35.78 2.03 -6.45
CA GLY A 91 -34.64 1.63 -5.66
C GLY A 91 -33.85 0.48 -6.28
N PHE A 92 -34.53 -0.58 -6.70
CA PHE A 92 -33.90 -1.71 -7.40
C PHE A 92 -33.30 -1.30 -8.74
N ARG A 93 -33.97 -0.40 -9.49
CA ARG A 93 -33.40 0.19 -10.71
C ARG A 93 -32.09 0.91 -10.41
N GLN A 94 -32.01 1.67 -9.31
CA GLN A 94 -30.78 2.37 -8.94
C GLN A 94 -29.64 1.40 -8.63
N ILE A 95 -29.89 0.32 -7.88
CA ILE A 95 -28.89 -0.75 -7.66
C ILE A 95 -28.44 -1.36 -8.99
N GLY A 96 -29.37 -1.68 -9.87
CA GLY A 96 -29.06 -2.25 -11.18
C GLY A 96 -28.17 -1.33 -12.03
N ILE A 97 -28.46 -0.04 -12.07
CA ILE A 97 -27.65 0.94 -12.81
C ILE A 97 -26.23 1.04 -12.22
N GLN A 98 -26.09 1.03 -10.89
CA GLN A 98 -24.76 1.05 -10.25
C GLN A 98 -23.95 -0.21 -10.59
N LEU A 99 -24.57 -1.39 -10.57
CA LEU A 99 -23.92 -2.64 -10.95
C LEU A 99 -23.50 -2.64 -12.42
N ILE A 100 -24.38 -2.19 -13.33
CA ILE A 100 -24.05 -2.05 -14.75
C ILE A 100 -22.89 -1.07 -14.93
N GLY A 101 -22.90 0.07 -14.22
CA GLY A 101 -21.81 1.04 -14.25
C GLY A 101 -20.48 0.46 -13.78
N ILE A 102 -20.47 -0.29 -12.67
CA ILE A 102 -19.29 -0.97 -12.16
C ILE A 102 -18.75 -1.96 -13.21
N LEU A 103 -19.61 -2.81 -13.77
CA LEU A 103 -19.20 -3.78 -14.80
C LEU A 103 -18.68 -3.11 -16.06
N PHE A 104 -19.30 -2.01 -16.47
CA PHE A 104 -18.86 -1.21 -17.62
C PHE A 104 -17.45 -0.66 -17.39
N VAL A 105 -17.20 -0.04 -16.22
CA VAL A 105 -15.88 0.51 -15.89
C VAL A 105 -14.83 -0.59 -15.81
N ILE A 106 -15.13 -1.73 -15.18
CA ILE A 106 -14.23 -2.88 -15.12
C ILE A 106 -13.89 -3.36 -16.53
N PHE A 107 -14.91 -3.56 -17.37
CA PHE A 107 -14.73 -4.06 -18.73
C PHE A 107 -13.86 -3.11 -19.56
N VAL A 108 -14.17 -1.82 -19.55
CA VAL A 108 -13.40 -0.81 -20.30
C VAL A 108 -11.95 -0.77 -19.83
N ASN A 109 -11.69 -0.78 -18.51
CA ASN A 109 -10.32 -0.75 -17.98
C ASN A 109 -9.55 -2.03 -18.32
N VAL A 110 -10.15 -3.21 -18.11
CA VAL A 110 -9.48 -4.48 -18.43
C VAL A 110 -9.15 -4.56 -19.91
N VAL A 111 -10.09 -4.22 -20.81
CA VAL A 111 -9.87 -4.28 -22.25
C VAL A 111 -8.85 -3.24 -22.70
N SER A 112 -9.06 -1.96 -22.36
CA SER A 112 -8.19 -0.88 -22.84
C SER A 112 -6.78 -0.98 -22.30
N THR A 113 -6.59 -1.17 -20.99
CA THR A 113 -5.27 -1.32 -20.38
C THR A 113 -4.55 -2.55 -20.94
N SER A 114 -5.24 -3.68 -21.12
CA SER A 114 -4.62 -4.88 -21.71
C SER A 114 -4.17 -4.62 -23.14
N LEU A 115 -5.00 -3.99 -23.98
CA LEU A 115 -4.63 -3.66 -25.36
C LEU A 115 -3.44 -2.72 -25.42
N ILE A 116 -3.41 -1.68 -24.57
CA ILE A 116 -2.29 -0.73 -24.49
C ILE A 116 -1.01 -1.44 -24.07
N CYS A 117 -1.05 -2.23 -23.00
CA CYS A 117 0.12 -2.97 -22.52
C CYS A 117 0.63 -3.97 -23.56
N LEU A 118 -0.27 -4.73 -24.21
CA LEU A 118 0.11 -5.67 -25.25
C LEU A 118 0.70 -4.97 -26.48
N PHE A 119 0.18 -3.79 -26.84
CA PHE A 119 0.71 -2.99 -27.93
C PHE A 119 2.12 -2.48 -27.62
N ILE A 120 2.34 -1.89 -26.43
CA ILE A 120 3.67 -1.40 -26.01
C ILE A 120 4.68 -2.54 -25.95
N ARG A 121 4.24 -3.72 -25.50
CA ARG A 121 5.08 -4.94 -25.43
C ARG A 121 5.67 -5.35 -26.79
N LEU A 122 5.10 -4.92 -27.92
CA LEU A 122 5.67 -5.17 -29.25
C LEU A 122 6.97 -4.40 -29.49
N PHE A 123 7.19 -3.29 -28.76
CA PHE A 123 8.34 -2.40 -28.96
C PHE A 123 9.32 -2.45 -27.80
N VAL A 124 8.84 -2.55 -26.56
CA VAL A 124 9.66 -2.49 -25.34
C VAL A 124 9.18 -3.53 -24.34
N PRO A 125 10.08 -4.31 -23.69
CA PRO A 125 9.68 -5.20 -22.61
C PRO A 125 9.12 -4.39 -21.43
N LEU A 126 7.87 -4.68 -21.03
CA LEU A 126 7.21 -4.00 -19.90
C LEU A 126 7.69 -4.48 -18.53
N ARG A 127 8.34 -5.64 -18.46
CA ARG A 127 8.88 -6.23 -17.24
C ARG A 127 10.36 -6.48 -17.44
N MET A 128 11.14 -6.10 -16.43
CA MET A 128 12.57 -6.35 -16.37
C MET A 128 12.88 -7.86 -16.36
N SER A 129 14.10 -8.25 -16.73
CA SER A 129 14.54 -9.64 -16.64
C SER A 129 14.52 -10.12 -15.18
N GLU A 130 14.36 -11.42 -14.93
CA GLU A 130 14.33 -11.91 -13.54
C GLU A 130 15.70 -11.74 -12.86
N GLU A 131 16.81 -11.82 -13.61
CA GLU A 131 18.16 -11.56 -13.09
C GLU A 131 18.31 -10.10 -12.61
N ASP A 132 17.91 -9.14 -13.44
CA ASP A 132 17.94 -7.73 -13.06
C ASP A 132 16.93 -7.42 -11.94
N MET A 133 15.84 -8.20 -11.81
CA MET A 133 14.83 -8.05 -10.74
C MET A 133 15.35 -8.47 -9.38
N GLU A 134 16.24 -9.46 -9.34
CA GLU A 134 16.93 -9.86 -8.11
C GLU A 134 17.91 -8.79 -7.63
N ILE A 135 18.55 -8.06 -8.55
CA ILE A 135 19.44 -6.93 -8.24
C ILE A 135 18.63 -5.68 -7.85
N GLY A 136 17.57 -5.37 -8.59
CA GLY A 136 16.66 -4.27 -8.31
C GLY A 136 17.20 -2.90 -8.77
N ASP A 137 17.26 -1.96 -7.84
CA ASP A 137 17.52 -0.54 -8.14
C ASP A 137 18.91 -0.30 -8.75
N GLU A 138 19.92 -1.07 -8.33
CA GLU A 138 21.26 -0.99 -8.89
C GLU A 138 21.29 -1.41 -10.37
N ALA A 139 20.47 -2.39 -10.78
CA ALA A 139 20.37 -2.79 -12.20
C ALA A 139 19.60 -1.76 -13.04
N ALA A 140 18.59 -1.10 -12.47
CA ALA A 140 17.77 -0.12 -13.18
C ALA A 140 18.40 1.28 -13.25
N HIS A 141 19.06 1.71 -12.18
CA HIS A 141 19.50 3.08 -11.96
C HIS A 141 20.99 3.21 -11.61
N GLY A 142 21.70 2.12 -11.30
CA GLY A 142 23.11 2.15 -10.90
C GLY A 142 23.33 2.75 -9.50
N GLU A 143 22.27 2.81 -8.69
CA GLU A 143 22.29 3.35 -7.34
C GLU A 143 21.75 2.35 -6.31
N GLU A 144 22.25 2.47 -5.09
CA GLU A 144 21.78 1.70 -3.93
C GLU A 144 20.88 2.60 -3.08
N ALA A 145 19.60 2.22 -2.92
CA ALA A 145 18.62 3.01 -2.18
C ALA A 145 19.05 3.29 -0.71
N TYR A 146 19.87 2.42 -0.13
CA TYR A 146 20.44 2.59 1.21
C TYR A 146 21.94 2.35 1.23
N ALA A 147 22.74 3.43 1.15
CA ALA A 147 24.18 3.37 1.39
C ALA A 147 24.50 3.29 2.90
N ILE A 148 24.20 2.16 3.55
CA ILE A 148 24.56 1.91 4.98
C ILE A 148 26.09 1.93 5.19
N TRP A 149 26.86 1.81 4.11
CA TRP A 149 28.32 1.87 4.11
C TRP A 149 28.91 3.29 4.27
N GLY A 150 28.09 4.35 4.25
CA GLY A 150 28.57 5.74 4.40
C GLY A 150 28.63 6.28 5.85
N GLN A 151 28.07 5.54 6.83
CA GLN A 151 27.96 6.00 8.23
C GLN A 151 28.72 5.12 9.25
N GLY A 152 29.10 3.89 8.89
CA GLY A 152 29.96 3.04 9.74
C GLY A 152 31.39 3.58 9.86
N ASP A 153 31.97 4.03 8.75
CA ASP A 153 33.38 4.43 8.69
C ASP A 153 33.69 5.75 9.42
N LYS A 154 32.68 6.58 9.69
CA LYS A 154 32.86 7.84 10.44
C LYS A 154 32.83 7.63 11.96
N LEU A 155 32.12 6.62 12.44
CA LEU A 155 32.02 6.29 13.88
C LEU A 155 33.22 5.45 14.35
N GLU A 156 33.72 4.53 13.52
CA GLU A 156 34.93 3.75 13.84
C GLU A 156 36.20 4.62 13.81
N ASN A 157 36.35 5.52 12.83
CA ASN A 157 37.53 6.38 12.72
C ASN A 157 37.58 7.54 13.72
N SER A 158 36.45 7.91 14.33
CA SER A 158 36.44 8.93 15.40
C SER A 158 36.71 8.32 16.79
N SER A 159 36.37 7.04 16.99
CA SER A 159 36.64 6.33 18.25
C SER A 159 38.07 5.75 18.30
N SER A 160 38.65 5.33 17.17
CA SER A 160 40.02 4.78 17.14
C SER A 160 41.09 5.83 17.40
N LYS A 161 40.84 7.10 17.06
CA LYS A 161 41.84 8.17 17.17
C LYS A 161 42.04 8.72 18.60
N TYR A 162 41.10 8.46 19.51
CA TYR A 162 41.19 8.86 20.92
C TYR A 162 41.25 7.67 21.91
N GLY A 163 40.93 6.45 21.49
CA GLY A 163 40.88 5.28 22.37
C GLY A 163 42.21 4.52 22.54
N SER A 164 43.15 4.61 21.58
CA SER A 164 44.38 3.80 21.62
C SER A 164 45.47 4.38 22.53
N SER A 165 45.63 5.70 22.55
CA SER A 165 46.70 6.35 23.33
C SER A 165 46.51 6.22 24.85
N LEU A 166 45.27 6.19 25.33
CA LEU A 166 45.00 6.13 26.77
C LEU A 166 45.28 4.74 27.37
N TYR A 167 45.25 3.68 26.56
CA TYR A 167 45.53 2.31 27.01
C TYR A 167 47.04 1.99 26.98
N GLU A 168 47.77 2.47 25.96
CA GLU A 168 49.23 2.29 25.89
C GLU A 168 49.97 3.04 27.01
N ASP A 169 49.54 4.25 27.36
CA ASP A 169 50.19 5.04 28.43
C ASP A 169 50.03 4.40 29.82
N VAL A 170 48.92 3.69 30.06
CA VAL A 170 48.64 3.01 31.35
C VAL A 170 49.43 1.70 31.46
N GLU A 171 49.55 0.91 30.40
CA GLU A 171 50.34 -0.33 30.40
C GLU A 171 51.84 -0.07 30.54
N VAL A 172 52.37 0.96 29.87
CA VAL A 172 53.80 1.33 29.94
C VAL A 172 54.16 1.89 31.34
N ALA A 173 53.26 2.65 31.96
CA ALA A 173 53.45 3.14 33.33
C ALA A 173 53.40 2.00 34.37
N ALA A 174 52.54 1.00 34.17
CA ALA A 174 52.40 -0.14 35.08
C ALA A 174 53.58 -1.12 35.01
N THR A 175 54.13 -1.38 33.82
CA THR A 175 55.25 -2.32 33.64
C THR A 175 56.58 -1.77 34.16
N THR A 176 56.79 -0.45 34.13
CA THR A 176 58.04 0.16 34.61
C THR A 176 58.17 0.11 36.13
N LYS A 177 57.06 -0.01 36.87
CA LYS A 177 57.07 -0.07 38.34
C LYS A 177 57.37 -1.47 38.91
N ASN A 178 57.13 -2.54 38.13
CA ASN A 178 57.13 -3.91 38.64
C ASN A 178 58.46 -4.68 38.45
N LYS A 179 59.45 -4.14 37.73
CA LYS A 179 60.76 -4.78 37.50
C LYS A 179 61.79 -4.57 38.62
N ARG A 180 61.35 -4.23 39.84
CA ARG A 180 62.24 -3.94 40.97
C ARG A 180 62.01 -4.79 42.23
N GLY A 181 61.33 -5.93 42.14
CA GLY A 181 61.08 -6.79 43.29
C GLY A 181 61.03 -8.28 42.97
N SER A 182 61.79 -9.05 43.76
CA SER A 182 61.80 -10.51 43.92
C SER A 182 62.41 -11.38 42.81
N GLN A 183 63.74 -11.56 42.90
CA GLN A 183 64.33 -12.91 42.87
C GLN A 183 63.77 -13.74 44.03
N ILE A 184 63.36 -15.00 43.82
CA ILE A 184 63.62 -16.14 44.72
C ILE A 184 63.73 -17.43 43.88
N GLU A 185 64.79 -18.16 44.19
CA GLU A 185 65.31 -19.43 43.69
C GLU A 185 64.52 -20.64 44.22
N MET A 186 64.59 -21.81 43.55
CA MET A 186 65.03 -23.08 44.17
C MET A 186 64.92 -24.26 43.20
N MET A 187 66.11 -24.84 42.96
CA MET A 187 66.51 -26.26 42.79
C MET A 187 65.55 -27.27 42.15
#